data_AF-A0A8J7VBJ9-F1
#
_entry.id   AF-A0A8J7VBJ9-F1
#
_cell.length_a   1.000
_cell.length_b   1.000
_cell.length_c   1.000
_cell.angle_alpha   90.00
_cell.angle_beta   90.00
_cell.angle_gamma   90.00
#
_symmetry.space_group_name_H-M   'P 1'
#
loop_
_entity.id
_entity.type
_entity.pdbx_description
1 polymer ?
#
loop_
_entity_poly.entity_id
_entity_poly.type
_entity_poly.pdbx_seq_one_letter_code
_entity_poly.pdbx_strand_id
1 'polypeptide(L)'
;MTDNVLIDLPELKLPRDLARRLRFTHAVEEHARLLGIHGHYEPARFIGYYLAVRNPVVVAGHWTVTLQPSTLLRHIADTIEDITEHRYSIRSCHEIVSPPFLLVHDRHDESCWLWEYAHGRRFLEAKQPVLPAVWETGPDEPEQFTDG
;
A
#
# COMPACT_ATOMS: atom_id res chain seq x y z
N MET A 1 -16.14 13.30 -0.67
CA MET A 1 -16.26 11.85 -0.44
C MET A 1 -15.42 11.20 -1.51
N THR A 2 -14.19 10.81 -1.19
CA THR A 2 -13.32 10.11 -2.14
C THR A 2 -13.60 8.63 -2.00
N ASP A 3 -14.20 8.05 -3.04
CA ASP A 3 -14.51 6.64 -3.09
C ASP A 3 -13.24 5.81 -2.85
N ASN A 4 -13.33 4.83 -1.96
CA ASN A 4 -12.24 3.94 -1.63
C ASN A 4 -11.98 2.98 -2.82
N VAL A 5 -11.18 3.41 -3.80
CA VAL A 5 -10.92 2.62 -5.01
C VAL A 5 -9.87 1.54 -4.73
N LEU A 6 -10.32 0.30 -4.71
CA LEU A 6 -9.51 -0.92 -4.67
C LEU A 6 -9.75 -1.73 -5.94
N ILE A 7 -8.69 -2.02 -6.68
CA ILE A 7 -8.74 -2.73 -7.96
C ILE A 7 -7.94 -4.02 -7.80
N ASP A 8 -8.59 -5.14 -8.04
CA ASP A 8 -7.94 -6.46 -8.05
C ASP A 8 -7.08 -6.63 -9.30
N LEU A 9 -5.90 -7.23 -9.14
CA LEU A 9 -4.97 -7.53 -10.24
C LEU A 9 -4.74 -9.05 -10.32
N PRO A 10 -5.74 -9.86 -10.73
CA PRO A 10 -5.62 -11.32 -10.75
C PRO A 10 -4.53 -11.84 -11.70
N GLU A 11 -4.16 -11.04 -12.71
CA GLU A 11 -3.09 -11.34 -13.68
C GLU A 11 -1.68 -11.10 -13.10
N LEU A 12 -1.56 -10.37 -11.98
CA LEU A 12 -0.29 -10.05 -11.36
C LEU A 12 -0.13 -10.82 -10.03
N LYS A 13 0.84 -11.72 -9.99
CA LYS A 13 1.28 -12.37 -8.75
C LYS A 13 2.72 -12.03 -8.47
N LEU A 14 2.98 -11.56 -7.25
CA LEU A 14 4.32 -11.22 -6.80
C LEU A 14 4.86 -12.31 -5.88
N PRO A 15 6.14 -12.65 -5.99
CA PRO A 15 6.69 -13.71 -5.16
C PRO A 15 6.78 -13.26 -3.69
N ARG A 16 6.54 -14.18 -2.75
CA ARG A 16 6.56 -13.90 -1.30
C ARG A 16 7.85 -13.24 -0.80
N ASP A 17 8.97 -13.47 -1.49
CA ASP A 17 10.29 -12.95 -1.17
C ASP A 17 10.64 -11.63 -1.88
N LEU A 18 9.69 -10.98 -2.58
CA LEU A 18 9.92 -9.73 -3.32
C LEU A 18 10.56 -8.65 -2.46
N ALA A 19 10.09 -8.45 -1.22
CA ALA A 19 10.66 -7.49 -0.28
C ALA A 19 12.16 -7.75 -0.02
N ARG A 20 12.56 -9.03 0.06
CA ARG A 20 13.97 -9.44 0.19
C ARG A 20 14.74 -9.16 -1.10
N ARG A 21 14.16 -9.45 -2.26
CA ARG A 21 14.78 -9.17 -3.58
C ARG A 21 15.04 -7.69 -3.81
N LEU A 22 14.17 -6.83 -3.27
CA LEU A 22 14.36 -5.38 -3.29
C LEU A 22 15.32 -4.87 -2.20
N ARG A 23 15.85 -5.75 -1.34
CA ARG A 23 16.68 -5.41 -0.16
C ARG A 23 15.97 -4.55 0.89
N PHE A 24 14.63 -4.58 0.94
CA PHE A 24 13.85 -3.85 1.92
C PHE A 24 14.16 -4.27 3.35
N THR A 25 14.13 -5.57 3.64
CA THR A 25 14.45 -6.12 4.97
C THR A 25 15.81 -5.66 5.46
N HIS A 26 16.82 -5.70 4.59
CA HIS A 26 18.16 -5.25 4.92
C HIS A 26 18.22 -3.76 5.25
N ALA A 27 17.52 -2.91 4.47
CA ALA A 27 17.48 -1.48 4.73
C ALA A 27 16.80 -1.13 6.07
N VAL A 28 15.74 -1.87 6.44
CA VAL A 28 15.08 -1.72 7.75
C VAL A 28 16.01 -2.15 8.88
N GLU A 29 16.65 -3.32 8.77
CA GLU A 29 17.59 -3.83 9.77
C GLU A 29 18.80 -2.90 9.95
N GLU A 30 19.34 -2.37 8.85
CA GLU A 30 20.44 -1.41 8.88
C GLU A 30 20.04 -0.12 9.62
N HIS A 31 18.85 0.42 9.33
CA HIS A 31 18.33 1.59 10.03
C HIS A 31 18.07 1.33 11.52
N ALA A 32 17.45 0.20 11.86
CA ALA A 32 17.22 -0.20 13.25
C ALA A 32 18.53 -0.31 14.04
N ARG A 33 19.58 -0.90 13.41
CA ARG A 33 20.91 -1.00 14.01
C ARG A 33 21.54 0.36 14.28
N LEU A 34 21.36 1.35 13.40
CA LEU A 34 21.83 2.73 13.63
C LEU A 34 21.14 3.38 14.84
N LEU A 35 19.94 2.93 15.19
CA LEU A 35 19.21 3.35 16.38
C LEU A 35 19.54 2.51 17.64
N GLY A 36 20.51 1.59 17.56
CA GLY A 36 20.88 0.70 18.64
C GLY A 36 19.90 -0.47 18.88
N ILE A 37 18.96 -0.70 17.96
CA ILE A 37 18.02 -1.82 18.00
C ILE A 37 18.64 -2.99 17.24
N HIS A 38 18.82 -4.11 17.93
CA HIS A 38 19.34 -5.35 17.34
C HIS A 38 18.22 -6.37 17.15
N GLY A 39 18.14 -6.96 15.96
CA GLY A 39 17.18 -8.01 15.65
C GLY A 39 17.02 -8.24 14.15
N HIS A 40 16.27 -9.28 13.81
CA HIS A 40 15.85 -9.55 12.44
C HIS A 40 14.49 -8.91 12.19
N TYR A 41 14.35 -8.25 11.04
CA TYR A 41 13.06 -7.70 10.64
C TYR A 41 12.26 -8.75 9.87
N GLU A 42 11.13 -9.16 10.45
CA GLU A 42 10.13 -9.95 9.73
C GLU A 42 9.14 -8.99 9.04
N PRO A 43 9.03 -9.01 7.70
CA PRO A 43 8.12 -8.12 7.01
C PRO A 43 6.66 -8.40 7.38
N ALA A 44 5.81 -7.38 7.28
CA ALA A 44 4.37 -7.55 7.44
C ALA A 44 3.79 -8.48 6.34
N ARG A 45 2.60 -9.06 6.58
CA ARG A 45 1.86 -9.83 5.58
C ARG A 45 1.61 -8.98 4.33
N PHE A 46 1.05 -7.79 4.53
CA PHE A 46 0.78 -6.84 3.46
C PHE A 46 1.94 -5.87 3.28
N ILE A 47 2.34 -5.64 2.03
CA ILE A 47 3.41 -4.71 1.68
C ILE A 47 2.94 -3.84 0.52
N GLY A 48 3.20 -2.54 0.64
CA GLY A 48 2.97 -1.54 -0.39
C GLY A 48 4.22 -1.24 -1.21
N TYR A 49 4.06 -1.06 -2.52
CA TYR A 49 5.14 -0.69 -3.42
C TYR A 49 4.72 0.46 -4.34
N TYR A 50 5.64 1.41 -4.54
CA TYR A 50 5.50 2.45 -5.55
C TYR A 50 6.87 2.99 -6.01
N LEU A 51 6.89 3.79 -7.07
CA LEU A 51 8.10 4.46 -7.56
C LEU A 51 8.02 5.96 -7.29
N ALA A 52 8.94 6.48 -6.49
CA ALA A 52 9.18 7.92 -6.38
C ALA A 52 10.17 8.34 -7.47
N VAL A 53 9.65 8.87 -8.59
CA VAL A 53 10.43 9.14 -9.82
C VAL A 53 11.08 7.86 -10.35
N ARG A 54 12.30 7.53 -9.91
CA ARG A 54 13.03 6.31 -10.30
C ARG A 54 13.35 5.40 -9.11
N ASN A 55 13.10 5.86 -7.89
CA ASN A 55 13.50 5.18 -6.68
C ASN A 55 12.34 4.31 -6.19
N PRO A 56 12.56 3.00 -5.98
CA PRO A 56 11.59 2.14 -5.33
C PRO A 56 11.31 2.63 -3.92
N VAL A 57 10.03 2.72 -3.57
CA VAL A 57 9.60 2.94 -2.19
C VAL A 57 8.75 1.76 -1.75
N VAL A 58 9.08 1.25 -0.57
CA VAL A 58 8.39 0.12 0.05
C VAL A 58 7.78 0.56 1.37
N VAL A 59 6.52 0.16 1.57
CA VAL A 59 5.72 0.46 2.74
C VAL A 59 5.33 -0.84 3.43
N ALA A 60 5.68 -1.01 4.71
CA ALA A 60 5.22 -2.16 5.49
C ALA A 60 5.10 -1.79 6.97
N GLY A 61 3.87 -1.80 7.51
CA GLY A 61 3.62 -1.33 8.87
C GLY A 61 4.07 0.13 9.02
N HIS A 62 4.95 0.37 10.00
CA HIS A 62 5.49 1.70 10.32
C HIS A 62 6.69 2.09 9.44
N TRP A 63 7.12 1.22 8.52
CA TRP A 63 8.30 1.44 7.70
C TRP A 63 7.92 2.00 6.32
N THR A 64 8.51 3.13 5.97
CA THR A 64 8.55 3.68 4.62
C THR A 64 10.00 3.82 4.23
N VAL A 65 10.45 3.07 3.23
CA VAL A 65 11.87 3.05 2.87
C VAL A 65 12.02 3.29 1.39
N THR A 66 12.75 4.34 1.05
CA THR A 66 13.27 4.56 -0.31
C THR A 66 14.51 3.70 -0.49
N LEU A 67 14.49 2.85 -1.51
CA LEU A 67 15.55 1.90 -1.80
C LEU A 67 16.39 2.36 -2.99
N GLN A 68 17.54 1.71 -3.16
CA GLN A 68 18.37 1.91 -4.33
C GLN A 68 17.59 1.53 -5.61
N PRO A 69 17.81 2.24 -6.73
CA PRO A 69 17.15 1.93 -7.99
C PRO A 69 17.28 0.45 -8.36
N SER A 70 16.14 -0.20 -8.56
CA SER A 70 16.08 -1.57 -9.09
C SER A 70 15.30 -1.58 -10.40
N THR A 71 15.68 -2.47 -11.31
CA THR A 71 14.89 -2.72 -12.52
C THR A 71 13.61 -3.48 -12.19
N LEU A 72 13.60 -4.29 -11.13
CA LEU A 72 12.47 -5.14 -10.77
C LEU A 72 11.18 -4.36 -10.52
N LEU A 73 11.20 -3.36 -9.64
CA LEU A 73 9.97 -2.60 -9.37
C LEU A 73 9.55 -1.74 -10.57
N ARG A 74 10.50 -1.32 -11.41
CA ARG A 74 10.21 -0.63 -12.66
C ARG A 74 9.42 -1.52 -13.62
N HIS A 75 9.88 -2.75 -13.84
CA HIS A 75 9.17 -3.71 -14.68
C HIS A 75 7.79 -4.01 -14.12
N ILE A 76 7.66 -4.23 -12.80
CA ILE A 76 6.34 -4.44 -12.16
C ILE A 76 5.42 -3.25 -12.44
N ALA A 77 5.94 -2.03 -12.29
CA ALA A 77 5.16 -0.83 -12.52
C ALA A 77 4.82 -0.66 -14.01
N ASP A 78 5.69 -1.06 -14.94
CA ASP A 78 5.40 -1.07 -16.39
C ASP A 78 4.29 -2.10 -16.69
N THR A 79 4.41 -3.31 -16.15
CA THR A 79 3.39 -4.37 -16.25
C THR A 79 2.04 -3.93 -15.70
N ILE A 80 2.00 -3.21 -14.58
CA ILE A 80 0.75 -2.65 -14.02
C ILE A 80 0.10 -1.69 -15.00
N GLU A 81 0.88 -0.80 -15.61
CA GLU A 81 0.34 0.13 -16.59
C GLU A 81 -0.17 -0.63 -17.82
N ASP A 82 0.56 -1.65 -18.30
CA ASP A 82 0.12 -2.47 -19.43
C ASP A 82 -1.20 -3.21 -19.16
N ILE A 83 -1.31 -3.93 -18.03
CA ILE A 83 -2.53 -4.70 -17.69
C ILE A 83 -3.74 -3.80 -17.37
N THR A 84 -3.48 -2.55 -17.00
CA THR A 84 -4.55 -1.57 -16.70
C THR A 84 -4.85 -0.63 -17.87
N GLU A 85 -4.26 -0.88 -19.05
CA GLU A 85 -4.39 -0.03 -20.24
C GLU A 85 -4.00 1.44 -19.95
N HIS A 86 -2.94 1.62 -19.17
CA HIS A 86 -2.39 2.89 -18.69
C HIS A 86 -3.37 3.77 -17.88
N ARG A 87 -4.47 3.19 -17.37
CA ARG A 87 -5.45 3.94 -16.55
C ARG A 87 -4.97 4.17 -15.13
N TYR A 88 -4.08 3.31 -14.61
CA TYR A 88 -3.60 3.38 -13.24
C TYR A 88 -2.08 3.32 -13.20
N SER A 89 -1.47 4.09 -12.29
CA SER A 89 -0.02 4.13 -12.14
C SER A 89 0.37 4.14 -10.67
N ILE A 90 1.45 3.42 -10.37
CA ILE A 90 2.14 3.45 -9.07
C ILE A 90 3.41 4.33 -9.13
N ARG A 91 3.56 5.13 -10.19
CA ARG A 91 4.64 6.11 -10.30
C ARG A 91 4.18 7.44 -9.75
N SER A 92 5.04 8.06 -8.97
CA SER A 92 4.93 9.48 -8.67
C SER A 92 5.66 10.31 -9.71
N CYS A 93 5.07 11.45 -10.05
CA CYS A 93 5.66 12.46 -10.91
C CYS A 93 6.81 13.24 -10.25
N HIS A 94 6.93 13.22 -8.91
CA HIS A 94 7.98 13.93 -8.17
C HIS A 94 8.38 13.20 -6.89
N GLU A 95 9.59 13.42 -6.39
CA GLU A 95 10.11 12.71 -5.21
C GLU A 95 9.32 12.96 -3.91
N ILE A 96 8.60 14.08 -3.85
CA ILE A 96 7.86 14.57 -2.67
C ILE A 96 6.36 14.28 -2.80
N VAL A 97 5.90 13.96 -4.01
CA VAL A 97 4.48 13.72 -4.30
C VAL A 97 4.20 12.24 -4.15
N SER A 98 3.08 11.87 -3.54
CA SER A 98 2.62 10.48 -3.52
C SER A 98 2.08 10.06 -4.90
N PRO A 99 2.24 8.81 -5.32
CA PRO A 99 1.58 8.31 -6.52
C PRO A 99 0.04 8.35 -6.32
N PRO A 100 -0.75 8.27 -7.41
CA PRO A 100 -2.19 8.14 -7.29
C PRO A 100 -2.59 6.78 -6.68
N PHE A 101 -1.87 5.70 -7.02
CA PHE A 101 -2.11 4.36 -6.51
C PHE A 101 -0.87 3.75 -5.85
N LEU A 102 -1.12 2.84 -4.92
CA LEU A 102 -0.16 1.99 -4.25
C LEU A 102 -0.43 0.54 -4.66
N LEU A 103 0.62 -0.18 -5.06
CA LEU A 103 0.52 -1.63 -5.25
C LEU A 103 0.57 -2.30 -3.89
N VAL A 104 -0.53 -2.92 -3.48
CA VAL A 104 -0.63 -3.71 -2.24
C VAL A 104 -0.45 -5.18 -2.60
N HIS A 105 0.49 -5.83 -1.93
CA HIS A 105 0.83 -7.24 -2.10
C HIS A 105 0.57 -7.99 -0.80
N ASP A 106 -0.20 -9.08 -0.87
CA ASP A 106 -0.30 -10.06 0.21
C ASP A 106 0.75 -11.15 0.04
N ARG A 107 1.76 -11.16 0.92
CA ARG A 107 2.81 -12.20 0.91
C ARG A 107 2.29 -13.59 1.24
N HIS A 108 1.08 -13.72 1.81
CA HIS A 108 0.55 -15.02 2.19
C HIS A 108 0.07 -15.80 0.97
N ASP A 109 -0.76 -15.20 0.12
CA ASP A 109 -1.37 -15.86 -1.05
C ASP A 109 -0.88 -15.30 -2.40
N GLU A 110 0.07 -14.35 -2.37
CA GLU A 110 0.70 -13.71 -3.53
C GLU A 110 -0.25 -12.81 -4.35
N SER A 111 -1.42 -12.49 -3.78
CA SER A 111 -2.41 -11.60 -4.40
C SER A 111 -1.94 -10.15 -4.42
N CYS A 112 -2.39 -9.41 -5.43
CA CYS A 112 -2.02 -8.02 -5.66
C CYS A 112 -3.24 -7.15 -5.95
N TRP A 113 -3.26 -5.95 -5.39
CA TRP A 113 -4.28 -4.95 -5.64
C TRP A 113 -3.65 -3.59 -5.92
N LEU A 114 -4.29 -2.77 -6.74
CA LEU A 114 -4.06 -1.33 -6.73
C LEU A 114 -5.04 -0.69 -5.76
N TRP A 115 -4.50 0.11 -4.87
CA TRP A 115 -5.32 0.87 -3.94
C TRP A 115 -4.93 2.34 -4.05
N GLU A 116 -5.90 3.25 -4.10
CA GLU A 116 -5.64 4.68 -3.94
C GLU A 116 -4.69 4.91 -2.76
N TYR A 117 -3.62 5.68 -3.00
CA TYR A 117 -2.46 5.75 -2.10
C TYR A 117 -2.83 6.04 -0.65
N ALA A 118 -3.72 7.01 -0.42
CA ALA A 118 -4.11 7.42 0.93
C ALA A 118 -4.79 6.27 1.72
N HIS A 119 -5.62 5.47 1.04
CA HIS A 119 -6.34 4.37 1.65
C HIS A 119 -5.44 3.14 1.84
N GLY A 120 -4.67 2.77 0.81
CA GLY A 120 -3.71 1.68 0.88
C GLY A 120 -2.63 1.91 1.95
N ARG A 121 -2.16 3.15 2.09
CA ARG A 121 -1.21 3.54 3.14
C ARG A 121 -1.76 3.28 4.54
N ARG A 122 -2.98 3.76 4.82
CA ARG A 122 -3.65 3.56 6.12
C ARG A 122 -3.84 2.09 6.43
N PHE A 123 -4.23 1.29 5.44
CA PHE A 123 -4.36 -0.16 5.58
C PHE A 123 -3.04 -0.82 5.99
N LEU A 124 -1.94 -0.48 5.33
CA LEU A 124 -0.63 -1.07 5.62
C LEU A 124 -0.06 -0.67 6.99
N GLU A 125 -0.41 0.50 7.50
CA GLU A 125 0.01 1.01 8.82
C GLU A 125 -0.83 0.45 9.97
N ALA A 126 -2.02 -0.03 9.67
CA ALA A 126 -2.99 -0.42 10.67
C ALA A 126 -2.51 -1.65 11.47
N LYS A 127 -2.48 -1.50 12.80
CA LYS A 127 -2.22 -2.61 13.74
C LYS A 127 -3.47 -3.42 14.07
N GLN A 128 -4.65 -2.89 13.74
CA GLN A 128 -5.99 -3.44 13.95
C GLN A 128 -6.80 -3.24 12.67
N PRO A 129 -7.85 -4.05 12.40
CA PRO A 129 -8.64 -3.92 11.17
C PRO A 129 -9.15 -2.48 11.01
N VAL A 130 -8.84 -1.87 9.85
CA VAL A 130 -9.42 -0.58 9.46
C VAL A 130 -10.86 -0.85 9.08
N LEU A 131 -11.77 -0.73 10.05
CA LEU A 131 -13.20 -0.70 9.72
C LEU A 131 -13.41 0.54 8.84
N PRO A 132 -14.04 0.42 7.66
CA PRO A 132 -14.53 1.60 6.96
C PRO A 132 -15.44 2.33 7.95
N ALA A 133 -15.23 3.64 8.12
CA ALA A 133 -16.06 4.45 8.99
C ALA A 133 -17.52 4.21 8.60
N VAL A 134 -18.23 3.46 9.44
CA VAL A 134 -19.67 3.29 9.32
C VAL A 134 -20.21 4.70 9.48
N TRP A 135 -20.73 5.24 8.38
CA TRP A 135 -21.62 6.37 8.34
C TRP A 135 -22.49 6.32 9.59
N GLU A 136 -22.25 7.26 10.51
CA GLU A 136 -23.16 7.49 11.62
C GLU A 136 -24.51 7.74 10.99
N THR A 137 -25.39 6.76 11.15
CA THR A 137 -26.82 6.93 11.00
C THR A 137 -27.16 8.05 11.98
N GLY A 138 -27.35 9.26 11.45
CA GLY A 138 -27.86 10.38 12.23
C GLY A 138 -29.18 9.96 12.88
N PRO A 139 -29.46 10.48 14.09
CA PRO A 139 -30.46 9.92 14.98
C PRO A 139 -31.87 10.08 14.41
N ASP A 140 -32.71 9.13 14.77
CA ASP A 140 -34.17 9.10 14.60
C ASP A 140 -34.81 10.50 14.66
N GLU A 141 -35.44 10.93 13.55
CA GLU A 141 -36.46 11.98 13.63
C GLU A 141 -37.80 11.37 14.11
N PRO A 142 -38.52 12.09 14.98
CA PRO A 142 -39.52 11.51 15.87
C PRO A 142 -40.83 11.14 15.18
N GLU A 143 -41.49 10.09 15.68
CA GLU A 143 -42.88 9.74 15.40
C GLU A 143 -43.79 10.98 15.56
N GLN A 144 -44.35 11.46 14.44
CA GLN A 144 -45.52 12.32 14.50
C GLN A 144 -46.75 11.46 14.77
N PHE A 145 -47.02 11.24 16.06
CA PHE A 145 -48.35 10.91 16.54
C PHE A 145 -49.08 12.23 16.84
N THR A 146 -49.98 12.64 15.94
CA THR A 146 -51.10 13.52 16.31
C THR A 146 -52.38 12.83 15.91
N ASP A 147 -53.04 12.27 16.91
CA ASP A 147 -54.44 11.87 16.89
C ASP A 147 -55.18 12.89 17.78
N GLY A 148 -56.22 13.54 17.24
CA GLY A 148 -56.99 14.60 17.88
C GLY A 148 -57.78 15.47 16.91
#